data_AF-A0A814LFJ5-F1
#
_entry.id   AF-A0A814LFJ5-F1
#
_cell.length_a   1.000
_cell.length_b   1.000
_cell.length_c   1.000
_cell.angle_alpha   90.00
_cell.angle_beta   90.00
_cell.angle_gamma   90.00
#
_symmetry.space_group_name_H-M   'P 1'
#
loop_
_entity.id
_entity.type
_entity.pdbx_description
1 polymer ?
#
loop_
_entity_poly.entity_id
_entity_poly.type
_entity_poly.pdbx_seq_one_letter_code
_entity_poly.pdbx_strand_id
1 'polypeptide(L)'
;MATRNKCSVCTKNAGTSICPGCQAYFCDNDFKDHRGKLINELDGLVIERNLLQEKINKTNMNKAQNNTFLSQIDEWQQTTIEKVKQVADQARKQVLEVMNSELRNITTKLEELTQELKQLTDTKDVLEQDLVKLKEDVNRLNNTVAQLTKPSTITLNVTNSAQIQWNQMIFVEQIRVQTKKQPTGQSQQESK
;
A
#
# COMPACT_ATOMS: atom_id res chain seq x y z
N MET A 1 -31.64 -62.01 42.38
CA MET A 1 -31.89 -62.32 40.96
C MET A 1 -31.23 -61.22 40.14
N ALA A 2 -30.20 -61.53 39.33
CA ALA A 2 -29.51 -60.50 38.55
C ALA A 2 -30.38 -60.10 37.35
N THR A 3 -30.91 -58.88 37.37
CA THR A 3 -31.56 -58.25 36.21
C THR A 3 -30.52 -58.14 35.10
N ARG A 4 -30.61 -59.01 34.08
CA ARG A 4 -29.77 -58.89 32.90
C ARG A 4 -30.27 -57.70 32.09
N ASN A 5 -29.42 -56.69 31.93
CA ASN A 5 -29.71 -55.56 31.06
C ASN A 5 -29.92 -56.07 29.63
N LYS A 6 -30.91 -55.52 28.92
CA LYS A 6 -31.17 -55.83 27.50
C LYS A 6 -30.38 -54.89 26.60
N CYS A 7 -30.08 -55.33 25.39
CA CYS A 7 -29.45 -54.46 24.39
C CYS A 7 -30.34 -53.25 24.06
N SER A 8 -29.77 -52.05 24.11
CA SER A 8 -30.44 -50.77 23.81
C SER A 8 -30.80 -50.58 22.34
N VAL A 9 -30.26 -51.39 21.42
CA VAL A 9 -30.53 -51.31 19.97
C VAL A 9 -31.56 -52.36 19.55
N CYS A 10 -31.26 -53.65 19.73
CA CYS A 10 -32.14 -54.72 19.24
C CYS A 10 -33.19 -55.18 20.25
N THR A 11 -33.03 -54.90 21.55
CA THR A 11 -33.90 -55.30 22.69
C THR A 11 -34.17 -56.81 22.87
N LYS A 12 -33.67 -57.65 21.96
CA LYS A 12 -33.86 -59.11 21.92
C LYS A 12 -32.79 -59.87 22.70
N ASN A 13 -31.54 -59.40 22.62
CA ASN A 13 -30.39 -60.05 23.24
C ASN A 13 -30.02 -59.41 24.58
N ALA A 14 -29.31 -60.17 25.43
CA ALA A 14 -28.72 -59.63 26.65
C ALA A 14 -27.63 -58.60 26.29
N GLY A 15 -27.66 -57.46 26.98
CA GLY A 15 -26.65 -56.42 26.89
C GLY A 15 -25.42 -56.80 27.72
N THR A 16 -24.50 -57.51 27.10
CA THR A 16 -23.25 -58.04 27.70
C THR A 16 -22.15 -56.99 27.78
N SER A 17 -22.18 -55.99 26.89
CA SER A 17 -21.16 -54.95 26.77
C SER A 17 -21.74 -53.57 27.06
N ILE A 18 -21.01 -52.71 27.78
CA ILE A 18 -21.39 -51.31 28.04
C ILE A 18 -20.43 -50.36 27.35
N CYS A 19 -20.97 -49.36 26.66
CA CYS A 19 -20.16 -48.27 26.12
C CYS A 19 -20.00 -47.17 27.19
N PRO A 20 -18.77 -46.79 27.60
CA PRO A 20 -18.58 -45.76 28.62
C PRO A 20 -18.97 -44.35 28.13
N GLY A 21 -18.96 -44.12 26.81
CA GLY A 21 -19.28 -42.82 26.22
C GLY A 21 -20.77 -42.49 26.23
N CYS A 22 -21.62 -43.43 25.80
CA CYS A 22 -23.08 -43.25 25.78
C CYS A 22 -23.81 -43.93 26.94
N GLN A 23 -23.08 -44.65 27.82
CA GLN A 23 -23.60 -45.39 28.98
C GLN A 23 -24.72 -46.40 28.67
N ALA A 24 -24.83 -46.85 27.41
CA ALA A 24 -25.82 -47.82 26.98
C ALA A 24 -25.27 -49.26 26.96
N TYR A 25 -26.15 -50.24 27.17
CA TYR A 25 -25.82 -51.67 27.12
C TYR A 25 -26.12 -52.22 25.73
N PHE A 26 -25.20 -52.99 25.16
CA PHE A 26 -25.28 -53.55 23.83
C PHE A 26 -25.03 -55.06 23.87
N CYS A 27 -25.64 -55.80 22.95
CA CYS A 27 -25.17 -57.14 22.64
C CYS A 27 -23.89 -57.06 21.78
N ASP A 28 -23.12 -58.14 21.72
CA ASP A 28 -21.79 -58.10 21.09
C ASP A 28 -21.82 -57.66 19.61
N ASN A 29 -22.88 -57.99 18.86
CA ASN A 29 -23.04 -57.56 17.48
C ASN A 29 -23.34 -56.06 17.38
N ASP A 30 -24.36 -55.57 18.12
CA ASP A 30 -24.73 -54.16 18.10
C ASP A 30 -23.62 -53.25 18.67
N PHE A 31 -22.78 -53.78 19.59
CA PHE A 31 -21.62 -53.06 20.11
C PHE A 31 -20.54 -52.88 19.05
N LYS A 32 -20.27 -53.91 18.24
CA LYS A 32 -19.35 -53.82 17.09
C LYS A 32 -19.85 -52.81 16.06
N ASP A 33 -21.14 -52.84 15.76
CA ASP A 33 -21.74 -51.88 14.82
C ASP A 33 -21.69 -50.44 15.36
N HIS A 34 -21.96 -50.24 16.66
CA HIS A 34 -21.83 -48.95 17.32
C HIS A 34 -20.39 -48.40 17.23
N ARG A 35 -19.40 -49.24 17.55
CA ARG A 35 -17.97 -48.86 17.44
C ARG A 35 -17.56 -48.62 15.99
N GLY A 36 -18.07 -49.42 15.05
CA GLY A 36 -17.83 -49.26 13.62
C GLY A 36 -18.35 -47.91 13.09
N LYS A 37 -19.54 -47.49 13.51
CA LYS A 37 -20.09 -46.16 13.16
C LYS A 37 -19.20 -45.02 13.64
N LEU A 38 -18.71 -45.08 14.88
CA LEU A 38 -17.82 -44.05 15.43
C LEU A 38 -16.48 -43.97 14.69
N ILE A 39 -15.93 -45.12 14.29
CA ILE A 39 -14.68 -45.17 13.51
C ILE A 39 -14.92 -44.55 12.11
N ASN A 40 -16.04 -44.90 11.46
CA ASN A 40 -16.38 -44.33 10.16
C ASN A 40 -16.60 -42.81 10.23
N GLU A 41 -17.24 -42.30 11.29
CA GLU A 41 -17.40 -40.86 11.52
C GLU A 41 -16.03 -40.17 11.71
N LEU A 42 -15.12 -40.80 12.46
CA LEU A 42 -13.75 -40.29 12.65
C LEU A 42 -12.98 -40.26 11.33
N ASP A 43 -13.07 -41.31 10.51
CA ASP A 43 -12.45 -41.37 9.18
C ASP A 43 -12.99 -40.23 8.29
N GLY A 44 -14.30 -39.96 8.36
CA GLY A 44 -14.93 -38.81 7.71
C GLY A 44 -14.31 -37.47 8.15
N LEU A 45 -14.15 -37.24 9.45
CA LEU A 45 -13.51 -36.04 9.98
C LEU A 45 -12.04 -35.90 9.56
N VAL A 46 -11.30 -37.01 9.47
CA VAL A 46 -9.93 -37.01 8.98
C VAL A 46 -9.87 -36.57 7.52
N ILE A 47 -10.78 -37.05 6.69
CA ILE A 47 -10.91 -36.64 5.28
C ILE A 47 -11.24 -35.15 5.19
N GLU A 48 -12.24 -34.66 5.93
CA GLU A 48 -12.62 -33.24 5.95
C GLU A 48 -11.46 -32.34 6.38
N ARG A 49 -10.72 -32.74 7.42
CA ARG A 49 -9.54 -32.01 7.89
C ARG A 49 -8.47 -31.95 6.79
N ASN A 50 -8.23 -33.05 6.09
CA ASN A 50 -7.24 -33.09 5.00
C ASN A 50 -7.65 -32.18 3.84
N LEU A 51 -8.93 -32.19 3.46
CA LEU A 51 -9.47 -31.26 2.44
C LEU A 51 -9.35 -29.80 2.88
N LEU A 52 -9.62 -29.51 4.16
CA LEU A 52 -9.44 -28.16 4.70
C LEU A 52 -7.97 -27.73 4.67
N GLN A 53 -7.04 -28.63 5.03
CA GLN A 53 -5.61 -28.37 4.96
C GLN A 53 -5.16 -28.08 3.52
N GLU A 54 -5.64 -28.86 2.55
CA GLU A 54 -5.36 -28.64 1.13
C GLU A 54 -5.90 -27.28 0.67
N LYS A 55 -7.11 -26.92 1.08
CA LYS A 55 -7.71 -25.61 0.78
C LYS A 55 -6.88 -24.46 1.36
N ILE A 56 -6.44 -24.57 2.62
CA ILE A 56 -5.56 -23.58 3.27
C ILE A 56 -4.24 -23.46 2.49
N ASN A 57 -3.63 -24.57 2.11
CA ASN A 57 -2.37 -24.57 1.37
C ASN A 57 -2.53 -23.90 -0.01
N LYS A 58 -3.58 -24.24 -0.76
CA LYS A 58 -3.91 -23.61 -2.06
C LYS A 58 -4.15 -22.11 -1.90
N THR A 59 -4.92 -21.68 -0.89
CA THR A 59 -5.15 -20.26 -0.61
C THR A 59 -3.86 -19.53 -0.25
N ASN A 60 -2.99 -20.12 0.56
CA ASN A 60 -1.70 -19.53 0.93
C ASN A 60 -0.77 -19.35 -0.28
N MET A 61 -0.68 -20.35 -1.17
CA MET A 61 0.13 -20.21 -2.39
C MET A 61 -0.39 -19.11 -3.31
N ASN A 62 -1.72 -19.00 -3.45
CA ASN A 62 -2.35 -17.98 -4.30
C ASN A 62 -2.43 -16.58 -3.65
N LYS A 63 -2.11 -16.45 -2.36
CA LYS A 63 -2.19 -15.18 -1.61
C LYS A 63 -1.20 -14.13 -2.11
N ALA A 64 -0.04 -14.54 -2.61
CA ALA A 64 0.94 -13.60 -3.16
C ALA A 64 0.60 -13.21 -4.61
N GLN A 65 0.06 -14.14 -5.41
CA GLN A 65 -0.18 -13.95 -6.84
C GLN A 65 -1.51 -13.26 -7.17
N ASN A 66 -2.53 -13.34 -6.31
CA ASN A 66 -3.87 -12.81 -6.61
C ASN A 66 -4.36 -11.74 -5.61
N ASN A 67 -3.48 -11.19 -4.77
CA ASN A 67 -3.90 -10.17 -3.82
C ASN A 67 -3.96 -8.81 -4.49
N THR A 68 -5.17 -8.46 -4.93
CA THR A 68 -5.51 -7.18 -5.57
C THR A 68 -5.08 -5.97 -4.74
N PHE A 69 -5.00 -6.08 -3.41
CA PHE A 69 -4.55 -4.99 -2.55
C PHE A 69 -3.04 -4.75 -2.67
N LEU A 70 -2.22 -5.80 -2.88
CA LEU A 70 -0.77 -5.62 -3.11
C LEU A 70 -0.52 -4.87 -4.42
N SER A 71 -1.23 -5.24 -5.49
CA SER A 71 -1.13 -4.54 -6.77
C SER A 71 -1.60 -3.08 -6.68
N GLN A 72 -2.64 -2.79 -5.88
CA GLN A 72 -3.08 -1.41 -5.62
C GLN A 72 -2.02 -0.60 -4.85
N ILE A 73 -1.31 -1.22 -3.90
CA ILE A 73 -0.19 -0.59 -3.20
C ILE A 73 0.93 -0.27 -4.19
N ASP A 74 1.29 -1.21 -5.05
CA ASP A 74 2.34 -1.04 -6.06
C ASP A 74 1.97 0.07 -7.06
N GLU A 75 0.72 0.10 -7.53
CA GLU A 75 0.22 1.14 -8.44
C GLU A 75 0.23 2.53 -7.77
N TRP A 76 -0.22 2.61 -6.52
CA TRP A 76 -0.19 3.85 -5.74
C TRP A 76 1.25 4.34 -5.55
N GLN A 77 2.18 3.44 -5.23
CA GLN A 77 3.60 3.77 -5.08
C GLN A 77 4.17 4.33 -6.39
N GLN A 78 3.95 3.62 -7.51
CA GLN A 78 4.47 4.02 -8.81
C GLN A 78 3.91 5.38 -9.25
N THR A 79 2.59 5.58 -9.09
CA THR A 79 1.93 6.84 -9.43
C THR A 79 2.43 8.00 -8.58
N THR A 80 2.69 7.75 -7.30
CA THR A 80 3.19 8.78 -6.37
C THR A 80 4.62 9.18 -6.70
N ILE A 81 5.50 8.23 -7.01
CA ILE A 81 6.87 8.50 -7.47
C ILE A 81 6.83 9.35 -8.75
N GLU A 82 5.97 9.00 -9.70
CA GLU A 82 5.85 9.72 -10.96
C GLU A 82 5.39 11.17 -10.74
N LYS A 83 4.39 11.39 -9.90
CA LYS A 83 3.95 12.75 -9.53
C LYS A 83 5.08 13.58 -8.90
N VAL A 84 5.86 12.99 -8.00
CA VAL A 84 7.01 13.68 -7.38
C VAL A 84 8.05 14.08 -8.44
N LYS A 85 8.35 13.18 -9.39
CA LYS A 85 9.27 13.50 -10.50
C LYS A 85 8.74 14.65 -11.35
N GLN A 86 7.47 14.62 -11.72
CA GLN A 86 6.83 15.67 -12.52
C GLN A 86 6.90 17.03 -11.84
N VAL A 87 6.58 17.10 -10.54
CA VAL A 87 6.68 18.35 -9.76
C VAL A 87 8.13 18.84 -9.70
N ALA A 88 9.09 17.94 -9.49
CA ALA A 88 10.51 18.31 -9.49
C ALA A 88 10.97 18.84 -10.86
N ASP A 89 10.55 18.22 -11.96
CA ASP A 89 10.88 18.68 -13.31
C ASP A 89 10.24 20.02 -13.65
N GLN A 90 9.00 20.26 -13.20
CA GLN A 90 8.36 21.55 -13.34
C GLN A 90 9.12 22.64 -12.56
N ALA A 91 9.54 22.36 -11.33
CA ALA A 91 10.34 23.29 -10.54
C ALA A 91 11.70 23.59 -11.23
N ARG A 92 12.37 22.58 -11.80
CA ARG A 92 13.59 22.79 -12.59
C ARG A 92 13.36 23.69 -13.79
N LYS A 93 12.25 23.49 -14.52
CA LYS A 93 11.89 24.34 -15.67
C LYS A 93 11.67 25.80 -15.25
N GLN A 94 10.94 26.03 -14.17
CA GLN A 94 10.72 27.38 -13.64
C GLN A 94 12.03 28.09 -13.28
N VAL A 95 12.97 27.37 -12.65
CA VAL A 95 14.31 27.91 -12.36
C VAL A 95 15.02 28.32 -13.64
N LEU A 96 15.04 27.44 -14.65
CA LEU A 96 15.69 27.71 -15.93
C LEU A 96 15.03 28.87 -16.68
N GLU A 97 13.70 28.99 -16.63
CA GLU A 97 12.96 30.10 -17.25
C GLU A 97 13.35 31.44 -16.66
N VAL A 98 13.42 31.56 -15.32
CA VAL A 98 13.87 32.79 -14.65
C VAL A 98 15.32 33.12 -15.03
N MET A 99 16.22 32.13 -15.04
CA MET A 99 17.61 32.34 -15.46
C MET A 99 17.72 32.80 -16.92
N ASN A 100 16.94 32.18 -17.81
CA ASN A 100 16.91 32.54 -19.23
C ASN A 100 16.33 33.94 -19.47
N SER A 101 15.32 34.36 -18.71
CA SER A 101 14.78 35.72 -18.84
C SER A 101 15.80 36.77 -18.38
N GLU A 102 16.53 36.51 -17.30
CA GLU A 102 17.59 37.40 -16.84
C GLU A 102 18.75 37.47 -17.85
N LEU A 103 19.16 36.33 -18.42
CA LEU A 103 20.15 36.29 -19.51
C LEU A 103 19.70 37.11 -20.72
N ARG A 104 18.43 36.99 -21.13
CA ARG A 104 17.88 37.76 -22.25
C ARG A 104 17.93 39.26 -21.98
N ASN A 105 17.56 39.69 -20.77
CA ASN A 105 17.63 41.08 -20.36
C ASN A 105 19.08 41.61 -20.39
N ILE A 106 20.06 40.81 -19.97
CA ILE A 106 21.48 41.17 -20.07
C ILE A 106 21.90 41.31 -21.53
N THR A 107 21.53 40.37 -22.39
CA THR A 107 21.86 40.42 -23.83
C THR A 107 21.31 41.68 -24.48
N THR A 108 20.04 42.01 -24.26
CA THR A 108 19.44 43.23 -24.83
C THR A 108 20.15 44.50 -24.35
N LYS A 109 20.44 44.63 -23.04
CA LYS A 109 21.18 45.78 -22.52
C LYS A 109 22.61 45.88 -23.06
N LEU A 110 23.25 44.75 -23.33
CA LEU A 110 24.57 44.72 -23.94
C LEU A 110 24.54 45.17 -25.40
N GLU A 111 23.49 44.81 -26.14
CA GLU A 111 23.25 45.28 -27.51
C GLU A 111 23.02 46.80 -27.55
N GLU A 112 22.18 47.32 -26.64
CA GLU A 112 21.96 48.77 -26.47
C GLU A 112 23.27 49.51 -26.20
N LEU A 113 24.05 49.03 -25.22
CA LEU A 113 25.36 49.59 -24.89
C LEU A 113 26.33 49.58 -26.08
N THR A 114 26.31 48.50 -26.87
CA THR A 114 27.13 48.37 -28.08
C THR A 114 26.74 49.41 -29.13
N GLN A 115 25.45 49.70 -29.29
CA GLN A 115 24.98 50.74 -30.19
C GLN A 115 25.36 52.14 -29.70
N GLU A 116 25.21 52.44 -28.41
CA GLU A 116 25.64 53.72 -27.81
C GLU A 116 27.15 53.95 -28.04
N LEU A 117 27.98 52.94 -27.75
CA LEU A 117 29.43 53.01 -27.98
C LEU A 117 29.79 53.27 -29.45
N LYS A 118 29.08 52.61 -30.37
CA LYS A 118 29.29 52.82 -31.81
C LYS A 118 28.95 54.24 -32.24
N GLN A 119 27.81 54.77 -31.82
CA GLN A 119 27.40 56.15 -32.15
C GLN A 119 28.40 57.18 -31.63
N LEU A 120 28.86 57.03 -30.38
CA LEU A 120 29.85 57.91 -29.77
C LEU A 120 31.22 57.82 -30.48
N THR A 121 31.61 56.62 -30.93
CA THR A 121 32.85 56.42 -31.69
C THR A 121 32.77 57.04 -33.08
N ASP A 122 31.63 56.89 -33.76
CA ASP A 122 31.40 57.40 -35.13
C ASP A 122 31.31 58.93 -35.16
N THR A 123 30.66 59.53 -34.16
CA THR A 123 30.50 60.99 -34.04
C THR A 123 31.73 61.67 -33.45
N LYS A 124 32.56 60.94 -32.69
CA LYS A 124 33.67 61.45 -31.86
C LYS A 124 33.25 62.55 -30.86
N ASP A 125 31.96 62.66 -30.57
CA ASP A 125 31.38 63.62 -29.65
C ASP A 125 31.18 62.95 -28.29
N VAL A 126 32.29 62.73 -27.57
CA VAL A 126 32.28 62.04 -26.27
C VAL A 126 32.55 63.03 -25.17
N LEU A 127 31.63 63.14 -24.21
CA LEU A 127 31.80 63.94 -23.00
C LEU A 127 32.23 63.04 -21.82
N GLU A 128 32.81 63.62 -20.76
CA GLU A 128 33.21 62.85 -19.58
C GLU A 128 32.00 62.14 -18.92
N GLN A 129 30.82 62.74 -19.00
CA GLN A 129 29.58 62.17 -18.45
C GLN A 129 29.17 60.88 -19.17
N ASP A 130 29.35 60.82 -20.49
CA ASP A 130 29.04 59.63 -21.29
C ASP A 130 29.97 58.48 -20.88
N LEU A 131 31.27 58.76 -20.70
CA LEU A 131 32.24 57.76 -20.25
C LEU A 131 31.93 57.22 -18.85
N VAL A 132 31.48 58.08 -17.92
CA VAL A 132 31.07 57.64 -16.58
C VAL A 132 29.86 56.73 -16.67
N LYS A 133 28.80 57.14 -17.40
CA LYS A 133 27.58 56.34 -17.57
C LYS A 133 27.89 54.96 -18.19
N LEU A 134 28.65 54.94 -19.28
CA LEU A 134 29.03 53.68 -19.96
C LEU A 134 29.80 52.74 -19.02
N LYS A 135 30.71 53.28 -18.22
CA LYS A 135 31.49 52.49 -17.26
C LYS A 135 30.62 51.93 -16.12
N GLU A 136 29.64 52.70 -15.66
CA GLU A 136 28.64 52.23 -14.69
C GLU A 136 27.75 51.14 -15.27
N ASP A 137 27.30 51.29 -16.52
CA ASP A 137 26.47 50.32 -17.22
C ASP A 137 27.21 49.00 -17.44
N VAL A 138 28.48 49.05 -17.85
CA VAL A 138 29.36 47.87 -17.96
C VAL A 138 29.52 47.17 -16.61
N ASN A 139 29.83 47.92 -15.55
CA ASN A 139 29.99 47.33 -14.21
C ASN A 139 28.70 46.68 -13.71
N ARG A 140 27.56 47.33 -13.96
CA ARG A 140 26.24 46.80 -13.59
C ARG A 140 25.96 45.49 -14.32
N LEU A 141 26.17 45.42 -15.64
CA LEU A 141 26.00 44.19 -16.40
C LEU A 141 26.92 43.08 -15.92
N ASN A 142 28.19 43.39 -15.66
CA ASN A 142 29.15 42.42 -15.14
C ASN A 142 28.73 41.87 -13.77
N ASN A 143 28.22 42.74 -12.88
CA ASN A 143 27.68 42.32 -11.59
C ASN A 143 26.42 41.45 -11.73
N THR A 144 25.50 41.79 -12.64
CA THR A 144 24.30 40.97 -12.91
C THR A 144 24.70 39.58 -13.43
N VAL A 145 25.65 39.51 -14.36
CA VAL A 145 26.17 38.21 -14.87
C VAL A 145 26.80 37.39 -13.75
N ALA A 146 27.58 38.01 -12.87
CA ALA A 146 28.18 37.33 -11.72
C ALA A 146 27.15 36.84 -10.68
N GLN A 147 25.94 37.41 -10.68
CA GLN A 147 24.84 37.00 -9.79
C GLN A 147 23.94 35.91 -10.38
N LEU A 148 23.94 35.70 -11.70
CA LEU A 148 23.19 34.60 -12.33
C LEU A 148 23.59 33.21 -11.82
N THR A 149 24.85 33.05 -11.41
CA THR A 149 25.38 31.79 -10.85
C THR A 149 25.17 31.68 -9.34
N LYS A 150 24.63 32.72 -8.69
CA LYS A 150 24.38 32.75 -7.26
C LYS A 150 22.89 32.59 -6.97
N PRO A 151 22.51 31.94 -5.86
CA PRO A 151 21.12 31.69 -5.49
C PRO A 151 20.31 32.95 -5.11
N SER A 152 20.82 34.16 -5.36
CA SER A 152 20.22 35.42 -4.89
C SER A 152 18.86 35.76 -5.52
N THR A 153 18.53 35.21 -6.68
CA THR A 153 17.31 35.57 -7.42
C THR A 153 16.16 34.58 -7.21
N ILE A 154 16.44 33.38 -6.70
CA ILE A 154 15.44 32.30 -6.60
C ILE A 154 15.51 31.65 -5.22
N THR A 155 14.40 31.68 -4.49
CA THR A 155 14.24 30.90 -3.26
C THR A 155 13.53 29.60 -3.58
N LEU A 156 14.20 28.48 -3.32
CA LEU A 156 13.58 27.16 -3.43
C LEU A 156 12.82 26.83 -2.15
N ASN A 157 11.49 26.82 -2.23
CA ASN A 157 10.64 26.38 -1.13
C ASN A 157 10.32 24.90 -1.31
N VAL A 158 10.90 24.04 -0.46
CA VAL A 158 10.63 22.60 -0.45
C VAL A 158 9.98 22.25 0.89
N THR A 159 8.77 21.67 0.84
CA THR A 159 8.18 21.06 2.03
C THR A 159 9.02 19.84 2.40
N ASN A 160 9.47 19.77 3.66
CA ASN A 160 10.28 18.65 4.13
C ASN A 160 9.46 17.35 4.04
N SER A 161 10.06 16.29 3.51
CA SER A 161 9.41 14.97 3.42
C SER A 161 8.93 14.44 4.78
N ALA A 162 9.58 14.85 5.87
CA ALA A 162 9.19 14.52 7.24
C ALA A 162 7.89 15.21 7.72
N GLN A 163 7.47 16.30 7.06
CA GLN A 163 6.20 16.97 7.35
C GLN A 163 5.01 16.30 6.65
N ILE A 164 5.29 15.48 5.64
CA ILE A 164 4.25 14.76 4.89
C ILE A 164 3.82 13.54 5.72
N GLN A 165 2.53 13.48 6.07
CA GLN A 165 1.95 12.35 6.80
C GLN A 165 1.69 11.15 5.86
N TRP A 166 2.76 10.47 5.44
CA TRP A 166 2.68 9.35 4.49
C TRP A 166 1.75 8.22 4.94
N ASN A 167 1.70 7.95 6.25
CA ASN A 167 0.85 6.91 6.83
C ASN A 167 -0.66 7.21 6.74
N GLN A 168 -1.04 8.45 6.39
CA GLN A 168 -2.43 8.83 6.13
C GLN A 168 -2.78 8.77 4.63
N MET A 169 -1.78 8.64 3.76
CA MET A 169 -1.99 8.58 2.31
C MET A 169 -2.30 7.16 1.81
N ILE A 170 -1.79 6.14 2.50
CA ILE A 170 -2.14 4.74 2.28
C ILE A 170 -2.07 3.97 3.61
N PHE A 171 -3.12 3.23 3.94
CA PHE A 171 -3.20 2.41 5.15
C PHE A 171 -4.09 1.19 4.93
N VAL A 172 -3.91 0.17 5.77
CA VAL A 172 -4.68 -1.07 5.73
C VAL A 172 -5.49 -1.19 7.01
N GLU A 173 -6.81 -1.31 6.87
CA GLU A 173 -7.73 -1.54 7.99
C GLU A 173 -8.24 -2.99 7.97
N GLN A 174 -8.29 -3.64 9.13
CA GLN A 174 -8.82 -5.01 9.25
C GLN A 174 -10.30 -4.98 9.61
N ILE A 175 -11.16 -5.37 8.66
CA ILE A 175 -12.58 -5.58 8.93
C ILE A 175 -12.75 -6.99 9.52
N ARG A 176 -13.04 -7.09 10.82
CA ARG A 176 -13.34 -8.39 11.47
C ARG A 176 -14.78 -8.82 11.14
N VAL A 177 -14.94 -9.86 10.33
CA VAL A 177 -16.25 -10.49 10.10
C VAL A 177 -16.57 -11.39 11.30
N GLN A 178 -17.58 -11.02 12.09
CA GLN A 178 -18.10 -11.90 13.14
C GLN A 178 -18.89 -13.04 12.51
N THR A 179 -18.35 -14.25 12.56
CA THR A 179 -19.12 -15.46 12.22
C THR A 179 -20.16 -15.70 13.30
N LYS A 180 -21.44 -15.47 12.99
CA LYS A 180 -22.57 -15.89 13.82
C LYS A 180 -22.47 -17.41 14.02
N LYS A 181 -22.19 -17.85 15.25
CA LYS A 181 -22.35 -19.25 15.65
C LYS A 181 -23.81 -19.62 15.46
N GLN A 182 -24.09 -20.55 14.55
CA GLN A 182 -25.40 -21.15 14.37
C GLN A 182 -25.72 -21.97 15.64
N PRO A 183 -26.83 -21.74 16.34
CA PRO A 183 -27.19 -22.52 17.51
C PRO A 183 -27.62 -23.91 17.05
N THR A 184 -26.81 -24.92 17.36
CA THR A 184 -27.19 -26.32 17.28
C THR A 184 -28.25 -26.56 18.35
N GLY A 185 -29.52 -26.52 17.95
CA GLY A 185 -30.65 -26.85 18.82
C GLY A 185 -30.61 -28.32 19.20
N GLN A 186 -30.15 -28.61 20.41
CA GLN A 186 -30.59 -29.78 21.15
C GLN A 186 -31.97 -29.47 21.73
N SER A 187 -32.97 -30.26 21.34
CA SER A 187 -34.20 -30.44 22.11
C SER A 187 -34.56 -31.92 22.09
N GLN A 188 -34.18 -32.63 23.17
CA GLN A 188 -34.89 -33.82 23.61
C GLN A 188 -36.09 -33.41 24.47
N GLN A 189 -37.07 -34.32 24.57
CA GLN A 189 -38.24 -34.39 25.47
C GLN A 189 -39.46 -33.55 25.07
N GLU A 190 -40.72 -33.96 25.21
CA GLU A 190 -41.42 -35.19 25.64
C GLU A 190 -42.91 -34.96 25.27
N SER A 191 -43.69 -36.01 24.97
CA SER A 191 -45.12 -36.20 25.34
C SER A 191 -45.93 -36.97 24.27
N LYS A 192 -46.04 -38.28 24.43
CA LYS A 192 -47.30 -39.00 24.71
C LYS A 192 -47.06 -40.50 24.83
#